data_AF-A0A388NLR6-F1
#
_entry.id   AF-A0A388NLR6-F1
#
_cell.length_a   1.000
_cell.length_b   1.000
_cell.length_c   1.000
_cell.angle_alpha   90.00
_cell.angle_beta   90.00
_cell.angle_gamma   90.00
#
_symmetry.space_group_name_H-M   'P 1'
#
loop_
_entity.id
_entity.type
_entity.pdbx_description
1 polymer ?
#
loop_
_entity_poly.entity_id
_entity_poly.type
_entity_poly.pdbx_seq_one_letter_code
_entity_poly.pdbx_strand_id
1 'polypeptide(L)'
;MQRNNKRPPLSPAARGALKRTFKYLGRTGNAATMPFAFMVIATLSQLAVPRLVRNILDGITHGVMAASLLEKLAAIPAALLPMALPKILAFAALPADWTKAQLVERLTADQLAAPTAVLVAGAAIVLFASMRGLFAFLQAYWAERNSQTVAFEIRNELFDKIQRLSFSYHDQNQTGQLMIRATDDIEKVRLFIGQGLVQLAGAAILLVATLSLLLTTNWQLALVSMPILPAALIIFMIFGIVSQPLFAKVQARISDLNTVLQENLAGIKVVKAFAREEMQQAKFHTAAGNLLSQTMTVSRVFSFLFPVVLLVANLGQASVLYFGGKQIVNASLTLGEYQEFSLYLIYLFLPLAQFGIIITQLGQASASAARIFEILDATSDVRDNPTRSPCR
;
A
#
# COMPACT_ATOMS: atom_id res chain seq x y z
N MET A 1 3.70 -4.01 37.79
CA MET A 1 3.38 -5.29 37.10
C MET A 1 3.11 -5.02 35.63
N GLN A 2 4.14 -5.15 34.78
CA GLN A 2 4.02 -4.96 33.33
C GLN A 2 3.47 -6.26 32.71
N ARG A 3 2.21 -6.24 32.27
CA ARG A 3 1.66 -7.33 31.45
C ARG A 3 2.38 -7.31 30.09
N ASN A 4 3.18 -8.35 29.88
CA ASN A 4 3.86 -8.67 28.63
C ASN A 4 2.83 -8.78 27.50
N ASN A 5 2.70 -7.74 26.68
CA ASN A 5 1.68 -7.64 25.61
C ASN A 5 2.13 -8.35 24.33
N LYS A 6 2.69 -9.55 24.45
CA LYS A 6 2.81 -10.46 23.30
C LYS A 6 1.40 -10.97 23.02
N ARG A 7 0.75 -10.43 21.97
CA ARG A 7 -0.52 -10.98 21.50
C ARG A 7 -0.30 -12.47 21.21
N PRO A 8 -1.10 -13.39 21.79
CA PRO A 8 -1.04 -14.79 21.40
C PRO A 8 -1.43 -14.90 19.91
N PRO A 9 -1.02 -15.97 19.21
CA PRO A 9 -1.57 -16.29 17.90
C PRO A 9 -3.10 -16.28 17.97
N LEU A 10 -3.76 -15.86 16.89
CA LEU A 10 -5.22 -15.72 16.78
C LEU A 10 -5.93 -16.90 17.46
N SER A 11 -6.77 -16.60 18.47
CA SER A 11 -7.61 -17.63 19.09
C SER A 11 -8.47 -18.29 17.99
N PRO A 12 -8.75 -19.61 18.08
CA PRO A 12 -9.58 -20.30 17.10
C PRO A 12 -10.93 -19.60 16.86
N ALA A 13 -11.51 -19.03 17.92
CA ALA A 13 -12.73 -18.22 17.87
C ALA A 13 -12.60 -16.96 16.99
N ALA A 14 -11.47 -16.26 17.04
CA ALA A 14 -11.24 -15.03 16.27
C ALA A 14 -11.04 -15.29 14.76
N ARG A 15 -10.46 -16.45 14.39
CA ARG A 15 -10.39 -16.90 12.99
C ARG A 15 -11.77 -17.33 12.45
N GLY A 16 -12.57 -18.01 13.27
CA GLY A 16 -13.95 -18.37 12.93
C GLY A 16 -14.84 -17.14 12.71
N ALA A 17 -14.68 -16.11 13.55
CA ALA A 17 -15.40 -14.84 13.46
C ALA A 17 -15.18 -14.12 12.12
N LEU A 18 -13.93 -13.91 11.69
CA LEU A 18 -13.65 -13.25 10.40
C LEU A 18 -14.23 -14.03 9.20
N LYS A 19 -14.15 -15.36 9.24
CA LYS A 19 -14.73 -16.20 8.18
C LYS A 19 -16.25 -16.01 8.09
N ARG A 20 -16.94 -15.88 9.23
CA ARG A 20 -18.37 -15.57 9.26
C ARG A 20 -18.66 -14.17 8.72
N THR A 21 -17.82 -13.18 9.04
CA THR A 21 -17.94 -11.84 8.46
C THR A 21 -17.87 -11.87 6.93
N PHE A 22 -16.96 -12.66 6.34
CA PHE A 22 -16.89 -12.80 4.87
C PHE A 22 -18.15 -13.41 4.25
N LYS A 23 -18.94 -14.16 5.02
CA LYS A 23 -20.24 -14.68 4.55
C LYS A 23 -21.24 -13.54 4.29
N TYR A 24 -21.20 -12.45 5.06
CA TYR A 24 -22.02 -11.25 4.80
C TYR A 24 -21.61 -10.58 3.49
N LEU A 25 -20.30 -10.49 3.21
CA LEU A 25 -19.84 -9.99 1.92
C LEU A 25 -20.36 -10.86 0.76
N GLY A 26 -20.38 -12.19 0.92
CA GLY A 26 -20.94 -13.11 -0.06
C GLY A 26 -22.43 -12.90 -0.38
N ARG A 27 -23.22 -12.31 0.53
CA ARG A 27 -24.64 -11.99 0.29
C ARG A 27 -24.83 -10.83 -0.68
N THR A 28 -23.83 -9.97 -0.85
CA THR A 28 -23.86 -8.88 -1.83
C THR A 28 -23.73 -9.35 -3.29
N GLY A 29 -23.57 -10.67 -3.51
CA GLY A 29 -23.55 -11.29 -4.84
C GLY A 29 -22.37 -10.82 -5.68
N ASN A 30 -22.62 -10.55 -6.96
CA ASN A 30 -21.59 -10.12 -7.92
C ASN A 30 -20.93 -8.79 -7.54
N ALA A 31 -21.57 -7.95 -6.73
CA ALA A 31 -20.98 -6.71 -6.26
C ALA A 31 -19.71 -6.96 -5.43
N ALA A 32 -19.63 -8.08 -4.69
CA ALA A 32 -18.48 -8.44 -3.86
C ALA A 32 -17.17 -8.59 -4.64
N THR A 33 -17.24 -9.05 -5.89
CA THR A 33 -16.06 -9.33 -6.72
C THR A 33 -15.61 -8.12 -7.56
N MET A 34 -16.50 -7.16 -7.81
CA MET A 34 -16.22 -5.96 -8.61
C MET A 34 -14.98 -5.17 -8.15
N PRO A 35 -14.77 -4.90 -6.85
CA PRO A 35 -13.56 -4.21 -6.39
C PRO A 35 -12.28 -4.92 -6.80
N PHE A 36 -12.26 -6.25 -6.74
CA PHE A 36 -11.08 -7.05 -7.11
C PHE A 36 -10.84 -7.00 -8.62
N ALA A 37 -11.89 -7.08 -9.43
CA ALA A 37 -11.77 -6.96 -10.88
C ALA A 37 -11.22 -5.59 -11.29
N PHE A 38 -11.77 -4.50 -10.73
CA PHE A 38 -11.29 -3.14 -11.01
C PHE A 38 -9.87 -2.91 -10.50
N MET A 39 -9.55 -3.43 -9.32
CA MET A 39 -8.19 -3.40 -8.78
C MET A 39 -7.19 -4.10 -9.69
N VAL A 40 -7.54 -5.28 -10.25
CA VAL A 40 -6.68 -6.00 -11.22
C VAL A 40 -6.45 -5.15 -12.46
N ILE A 41 -7.50 -4.56 -13.04
CA ILE A 41 -7.37 -3.69 -14.22
C ILE A 41 -6.51 -2.45 -13.92
N ALA A 42 -6.72 -1.82 -12.77
CA ALA A 42 -5.93 -0.67 -12.33
C ALA A 42 -4.45 -1.06 -12.14
N THR A 43 -4.19 -2.24 -11.58
CA THR A 43 -2.83 -2.77 -11.37
C THR A 43 -2.15 -3.10 -12.70
N LEU A 44 -2.85 -3.75 -13.63
CA LEU A 44 -2.32 -4.03 -14.97
C LEU A 44 -2.03 -2.73 -15.74
N SER A 45 -2.92 -1.74 -15.63
CA SER A 45 -2.72 -0.42 -16.24
C SER A 45 -1.50 0.29 -15.66
N GLN A 46 -1.29 0.18 -14.34
CA GLN A 46 -0.08 0.69 -13.68
C GLN A 46 1.19 -0.03 -14.17
N LEU A 47 1.14 -1.35 -14.35
CA LEU A 47 2.28 -2.15 -14.82
C LEU A 47 2.64 -1.91 -16.29
N ALA A 48 1.72 -1.37 -17.09
CA ALA A 48 2.00 -0.99 -18.47
C ALA A 48 2.91 0.26 -18.57
N VAL A 49 2.87 1.16 -17.58
CA VAL A 49 3.56 2.46 -17.66
C VAL A 49 5.08 2.33 -17.85
N PRO A 50 5.83 1.49 -17.10
CA PRO A 50 7.27 1.35 -17.31
C PRO A 50 7.66 0.90 -18.71
N ARG A 51 6.90 -0.01 -19.33
CA ARG A 51 7.10 -0.42 -20.73
C ARG A 51 6.87 0.71 -21.72
N LEU A 52 5.86 1.54 -21.48
CA LEU A 52 5.62 2.72 -22.33
C LEU A 52 6.75 3.74 -22.20
N VAL A 53 7.27 3.95 -20.99
CA VAL A 53 8.45 4.80 -20.75
C VAL A 53 9.67 4.24 -21.48
N ARG A 54 9.89 2.92 -21.45
CA ARG A 54 10.92 2.27 -22.27
C ARG A 54 10.75 2.57 -23.74
N ASN A 55 9.54 2.38 -24.30
CA ASN A 55 9.31 2.63 -25.72
C ASN A 55 9.61 4.08 -26.12
N ILE A 56 9.30 5.05 -25.25
CA ILE A 56 9.68 6.46 -25.43
C ILE A 56 11.19 6.61 -25.44
N LEU A 57 11.87 6.05 -24.43
CA LEU A 57 13.32 6.18 -24.31
C LEU A 57 14.05 5.52 -25.46
N ASP A 58 13.70 4.27 -25.81
CA ASP A 58 14.29 3.58 -26.96
C ASP A 58 14.02 4.38 -28.24
N GLY A 59 12.79 4.87 -28.46
CA GLY A 59 12.44 5.69 -29.63
C GLY A 59 13.25 7.00 -29.73
N ILE A 60 13.38 7.74 -28.63
CA ILE A 60 14.20 8.97 -28.57
C ILE A 60 15.67 8.64 -28.79
N THR A 61 16.18 7.61 -28.11
CA THR A 61 17.61 7.26 -28.16
C THR A 61 17.99 6.81 -29.57
N HIS A 62 17.20 5.93 -30.20
CA HIS A 62 17.42 5.52 -31.58
C HIS A 62 17.32 6.68 -32.56
N GLY A 63 16.33 7.57 -32.41
CA GLY A 63 16.17 8.75 -33.27
C GLY A 63 17.34 9.74 -33.16
N VAL A 64 17.79 10.05 -31.94
CA VAL A 64 18.94 10.94 -31.70
C VAL A 64 20.24 10.31 -32.18
N MET A 65 20.44 9.02 -31.90
CA MET A 65 21.61 8.28 -32.38
C MET A 65 21.64 8.26 -33.91
N ALA A 66 20.51 8.03 -34.55
CA ALA A 66 20.40 8.04 -36.00
C ALA A 66 20.73 9.41 -36.62
N ALA A 67 20.19 10.49 -36.05
CA ALA A 67 20.52 11.85 -36.50
C ALA A 67 22.02 12.15 -36.35
N SER A 68 22.62 11.81 -35.20
CA SER A 68 24.04 12.04 -34.94
C SER A 68 24.97 11.19 -35.82
N LEU A 69 24.55 9.95 -36.14
CA LEU A 69 25.29 9.06 -37.02
C LEU A 69 25.20 9.52 -38.46
N LEU A 70 24.04 9.96 -38.94
CA LEU A 70 23.87 10.52 -40.29
C LEU A 70 24.76 11.75 -40.51
N GLU A 71 24.78 12.67 -39.54
CA GLU A 71 25.65 13.85 -39.59
C GLU A 71 27.13 13.46 -39.65
N LYS A 72 27.58 12.55 -38.78
CA LYS A 72 28.96 12.06 -38.78
C LYS A 72 29.31 11.28 -40.04
N LEU A 73 28.40 10.49 -40.58
CA LEU A 73 28.60 9.70 -41.80
C LEU A 73 28.75 10.61 -43.04
N ALA A 74 28.10 11.77 -43.04
CA ALA A 74 28.26 12.80 -44.07
C ALA A 74 29.63 13.52 -43.98
N ALA A 75 30.18 13.64 -42.77
CA ALA A 75 31.47 14.30 -42.52
C ALA A 75 32.71 13.41 -42.75
N ILE A 76 32.56 12.08 -42.90
CA ILE A 76 33.69 11.16 -43.11
C ILE A 76 34.24 11.29 -44.54
N PRO A 77 35.56 11.57 -44.71
CA PRO A 77 36.20 11.55 -46.03
C PRO A 77 36.06 10.20 -46.72
N ALA A 78 35.81 10.18 -48.03
CA ALA A 78 35.58 8.95 -48.81
C ALA A 78 36.71 7.90 -48.67
N ALA A 79 37.94 8.32 -48.39
CA ALA A 79 39.09 7.44 -48.18
C ALA A 79 39.04 6.63 -46.86
N LEU A 80 38.35 7.12 -45.83
CA LEU A 80 38.26 6.49 -44.50
C LEU A 80 36.98 5.64 -44.34
N LEU A 81 36.05 5.73 -45.28
CA LEU A 81 34.76 5.02 -45.27
C LEU A 81 34.90 3.48 -45.16
N PRO A 82 35.83 2.81 -45.87
CA PRO A 82 36.02 1.36 -45.75
C PRO A 82 36.46 0.90 -44.35
N MET A 83 37.20 1.73 -43.62
CA MET A 83 37.66 1.43 -42.25
C MET A 83 36.64 1.86 -41.18
N ALA A 84 35.85 2.90 -41.44
CA ALA A 84 34.89 3.45 -40.50
C ALA A 84 33.54 2.72 -40.52
N LEU A 85 33.05 2.33 -41.69
CA LEU A 85 31.75 1.67 -41.86
C LEU A 85 31.57 0.39 -41.02
N PRO A 86 32.52 -0.56 -40.97
CA PRO A 86 32.35 -1.76 -40.16
C PRO A 86 32.30 -1.45 -38.65
N LYS A 87 33.01 -0.41 -38.19
CA LYS A 87 32.96 0.03 -36.78
C LYS A 87 31.61 0.67 -36.43
N ILE A 88 31.04 1.44 -37.35
CA ILE A 88 29.72 2.06 -37.17
C ILE A 88 28.62 0.99 -37.17
N LEU A 89 28.70 0.02 -38.09
CA LEU A 89 27.77 -1.11 -38.14
C LEU A 89 27.86 -1.96 -36.87
N ALA A 90 29.07 -2.28 -36.40
CA ALA A 90 29.28 -3.00 -35.15
C ALA A 90 28.74 -2.23 -33.93
N PHE A 91 28.94 -0.90 -33.87
CA PHE A 91 28.42 -0.06 -32.80
C PHE A 91 26.89 0.03 -32.80
N ALA A 92 26.27 0.11 -33.98
CA ALA A 92 24.82 0.13 -34.14
C ALA A 92 24.18 -1.27 -34.03
N ALA A 93 24.98 -2.31 -33.79
CA ALA A 93 24.56 -3.72 -33.79
C ALA A 93 23.82 -4.12 -35.10
N LEU A 94 24.25 -3.56 -36.24
CA LEU A 94 23.71 -3.82 -37.57
C LEU A 94 24.56 -4.86 -38.33
N PRO A 95 23.98 -5.56 -39.32
CA PRO A 95 24.71 -6.55 -40.11
C PRO A 95 25.95 -5.96 -40.80
N ALA A 96 27.07 -6.68 -40.75
CA ALA A 96 28.38 -6.21 -41.21
C ALA A 96 28.49 -6.08 -42.74
N ASP A 97 27.57 -6.69 -43.47
CA ASP A 97 27.46 -6.70 -44.94
C ASP A 97 26.72 -5.47 -45.51
N TRP A 98 26.16 -4.62 -44.65
CA TRP A 98 25.39 -3.46 -45.08
C TRP A 98 26.22 -2.41 -45.81
N THR A 99 25.68 -1.95 -46.93
CA THR A 99 26.23 -0.82 -47.68
C THR A 99 25.90 0.51 -47.01
N LYS A 100 26.68 1.56 -47.34
CA LYS A 100 26.40 2.94 -46.89
C LYS A 100 24.96 3.36 -47.19
N ALA A 101 24.42 2.99 -48.35
CA ALA A 101 23.06 3.34 -48.76
C ALA A 101 22.00 2.70 -47.85
N GLN A 102 22.13 1.40 -47.56
CA GLN A 102 21.22 0.68 -46.66
C GLN A 102 21.27 1.22 -45.22
N LEU A 103 22.47 1.57 -44.75
CA LEU A 103 22.65 2.21 -43.45
C LEU A 103 21.94 3.58 -43.39
N VAL A 104 22.13 4.43 -44.41
CA VAL A 104 21.49 5.75 -44.47
C VAL A 104 19.97 5.61 -44.52
N GLU A 105 19.45 4.71 -45.36
CA GLU A 105 18.01 4.45 -45.47
C GLU A 105 17.41 4.06 -44.10
N ARG A 106 18.03 3.10 -43.39
CA ARG A 106 17.55 2.68 -42.07
C ARG A 106 17.59 3.81 -41.04
N LEU A 107 18.69 4.55 -40.96
CA LEU A 107 18.84 5.65 -40.01
C LEU A 107 17.85 6.79 -40.30
N THR A 108 17.59 7.10 -41.57
CA THR A 108 16.57 8.09 -41.94
C THR A 108 15.17 7.62 -41.58
N ALA A 109 14.86 6.34 -41.74
CA ALA A 109 13.59 5.77 -41.31
C ALA A 109 13.41 5.84 -39.78
N ASP A 110 14.43 5.49 -39.00
CA ASP A 110 14.40 5.58 -37.54
C ASP A 110 14.29 7.06 -37.06
N GLN A 111 14.96 8.00 -37.73
CA GLN A 111 14.86 9.44 -37.44
C GLN A 111 13.45 9.99 -37.71
N LEU A 112 12.82 9.58 -38.80
CA LEU A 112 11.47 10.01 -39.18
C LEU A 112 10.37 9.35 -38.32
N ALA A 113 10.61 8.13 -37.83
CA ALA A 113 9.67 7.40 -36.97
C ALA A 113 9.76 7.81 -35.49
N ALA A 114 10.85 8.42 -35.05
CA ALA A 114 11.03 8.80 -33.63
C ALA A 114 9.93 9.75 -33.09
N PRO A 115 9.52 10.84 -33.79
CA PRO A 115 8.47 11.72 -33.29
C PRO A 115 7.11 11.03 -33.15
N THR A 116 6.75 10.16 -34.09
CA THR A 116 5.48 9.42 -34.06
C THR A 116 5.48 8.36 -32.95
N ALA A 117 6.60 7.66 -32.73
CA ALA A 117 6.76 6.73 -31.62
C ALA A 117 6.58 7.41 -30.25
N VAL A 118 7.17 8.60 -30.07
CA VAL A 118 7.03 9.38 -28.83
C VAL A 118 5.59 9.85 -28.63
N LEU A 119 4.91 10.34 -29.68
CA LEU A 119 3.52 10.76 -29.58
C LEU A 119 2.57 9.60 -29.26
N VAL A 120 2.76 8.44 -29.90
CA VAL A 120 1.94 7.24 -29.65
C VAL A 120 2.15 6.73 -28.22
N ALA A 121 3.41 6.64 -27.77
CA ALA A 121 3.69 6.19 -26.42
C ALA A 121 3.25 7.22 -25.37
N GLY A 122 3.35 8.52 -25.64
CA GLY A 122 2.80 9.59 -24.80
C GLY A 122 1.28 9.52 -24.68
N ALA A 123 0.57 9.34 -25.80
CA ALA A 123 -0.87 9.14 -25.81
C ALA A 123 -1.28 7.85 -25.06
N ALA A 124 -0.51 6.78 -25.21
CA ALA A 124 -0.72 5.55 -24.46
C ALA A 124 -0.52 5.77 -22.96
N ILE A 125 0.50 6.52 -22.52
CA ILE A 125 0.69 6.84 -21.10
C ILE A 125 -0.53 7.59 -20.55
N VAL A 126 -1.03 8.60 -21.27
CA VAL A 126 -2.23 9.34 -20.86
C VAL A 126 -3.45 8.42 -20.76
N LEU A 127 -3.63 7.52 -21.73
CA LEU A 127 -4.71 6.54 -21.74
C LEU A 127 -4.62 5.58 -20.54
N PHE A 128 -3.48 4.93 -20.33
CA PHE A 128 -3.29 3.98 -19.23
C PHE A 128 -3.31 4.65 -17.85
N ALA A 129 -2.80 5.88 -17.73
CA ALA A 129 -2.92 6.66 -16.51
C ALA A 129 -4.38 7.03 -16.21
N SER A 130 -5.15 7.41 -17.23
CA SER A 130 -6.59 7.69 -17.11
C SER A 130 -7.38 6.43 -16.75
N MET A 131 -7.08 5.29 -17.40
CA MET A 131 -7.66 3.98 -17.06
C MET A 131 -7.35 3.61 -15.61
N ARG A 132 -6.07 3.71 -15.19
CA ARG A 132 -5.69 3.47 -13.80
C ARG A 132 -6.49 4.33 -12.84
N GLY A 133 -6.63 5.63 -13.11
CA GLY A 133 -7.40 6.56 -12.29
C GLY A 133 -8.88 6.17 -12.20
N LEU A 134 -9.51 5.89 -13.34
CA LEU A 134 -10.91 5.47 -13.42
C LEU A 134 -11.16 4.17 -12.67
N PHE A 135 -10.35 3.14 -12.91
CA PHE A 135 -10.53 1.83 -12.28
C PHE A 135 -10.14 1.83 -10.80
N ALA A 136 -9.17 2.65 -10.38
CA ALA A 136 -8.89 2.85 -8.96
C ALA A 136 -10.06 3.55 -8.25
N PHE A 137 -10.70 4.53 -8.89
CA PHE A 137 -11.92 5.15 -8.37
C PHE A 137 -13.07 4.15 -8.25
N LEU A 138 -13.34 3.39 -9.32
CA LEU A 138 -14.40 2.36 -9.31
C LEU A 138 -14.12 1.30 -8.25
N GLN A 139 -12.88 0.82 -8.13
CA GLN A 139 -12.46 -0.07 -7.05
C GLN A 139 -12.83 0.53 -5.69
N ALA A 140 -12.39 1.75 -5.39
CA ALA A 140 -12.60 2.38 -4.09
C ALA A 140 -14.09 2.58 -3.78
N TYR A 141 -14.86 3.06 -4.76
CA TYR A 141 -16.30 3.28 -4.62
C TYR A 141 -17.05 1.99 -4.31
N TRP A 142 -16.83 0.93 -5.10
CA TRP A 142 -17.52 -0.34 -4.91
C TRP A 142 -17.07 -1.05 -3.64
N ALA A 143 -15.78 -0.94 -3.28
CA ALA A 143 -15.28 -1.52 -2.04
C ALA A 143 -15.91 -0.85 -0.81
N GLU A 144 -15.99 0.48 -0.80
CA GLU A 144 -16.64 1.23 0.27
C GLU A 144 -18.13 0.91 0.34
N ARG A 145 -18.84 0.96 -0.80
CA ARG A 145 -20.27 0.62 -0.88
C ARG A 145 -20.56 -0.77 -0.28
N ASN A 146 -19.82 -1.79 -0.71
CA ASN A 146 -20.00 -3.16 -0.22
C ASN A 146 -19.72 -3.25 1.29
N SER A 147 -18.66 -2.59 1.76
CA SER A 147 -18.32 -2.59 3.19
C SER A 147 -19.41 -1.94 4.04
N GLN A 148 -20.00 -0.84 3.56
CA GLN A 148 -21.11 -0.15 4.23
C GLN A 148 -22.36 -1.04 4.28
N THR A 149 -22.68 -1.76 3.20
CA THR A 149 -23.80 -2.74 3.20
C THR A 149 -23.58 -3.84 4.23
N VAL A 150 -22.37 -4.41 4.31
CA VAL A 150 -22.04 -5.43 5.33
C VAL A 150 -22.16 -4.85 6.74
N ALA A 151 -21.66 -3.63 6.96
CA ALA A 151 -21.76 -2.97 8.26
C ALA A 151 -23.22 -2.67 8.65
N PHE A 152 -24.06 -2.29 7.69
CA PHE A 152 -25.50 -2.08 7.89
C PHE A 152 -26.20 -3.37 8.31
N GLU A 153 -25.95 -4.49 7.62
CA GLU A 153 -26.52 -5.79 8.00
C GLU A 153 -26.09 -6.22 9.41
N ILE A 154 -24.79 -6.13 9.71
CA ILE A 154 -24.27 -6.52 11.03
C ILE A 154 -24.84 -5.61 12.13
N ARG A 155 -24.98 -4.30 11.89
CA ARG A 155 -25.60 -3.37 12.87
C ARG A 155 -27.05 -3.73 13.16
N ASN A 156 -27.84 -4.02 12.14
CA ASN A 156 -29.25 -4.38 12.33
C ASN A 156 -29.41 -5.72 13.05
N GLU A 157 -28.62 -6.73 12.68
CA GLU A 157 -28.66 -8.04 13.35
C GLU A 157 -28.20 -7.95 14.81
N LEU A 158 -27.14 -7.17 15.06
CA LEU A 158 -26.65 -6.94 16.42
C LEU A 158 -27.67 -6.16 17.25
N PHE A 159 -28.33 -5.17 16.68
CA PHE A 159 -29.36 -4.39 17.36
C PHE A 159 -30.60 -5.23 17.71
N ASP A 160 -31.13 -6.00 16.76
CA ASP A 160 -32.25 -6.93 17.00
C ASP A 160 -31.88 -7.98 18.05
N LYS A 161 -30.65 -8.51 17.99
CA LYS A 161 -30.15 -9.44 19.01
C LYS A 161 -30.12 -8.80 20.39
N ILE A 162 -29.54 -7.61 20.52
CA ILE A 162 -29.41 -6.90 21.80
C ILE A 162 -30.79 -6.66 22.42
N GLN A 163 -31.82 -6.34 21.63
CA GLN A 163 -33.19 -6.14 22.13
C GLN A 163 -33.87 -7.42 22.64
N ARG A 164 -33.46 -8.59 22.13
CA ARG A 164 -34.05 -9.89 22.46
C ARG A 164 -33.31 -10.65 23.57
N LEU A 165 -32.19 -10.13 24.05
CA LEU A 165 -31.43 -10.74 25.15
C LEU A 165 -32.17 -10.56 26.48
N SER A 166 -31.91 -11.47 27.43
CA SER A 166 -32.56 -11.46 28.74
C SER A 166 -32.12 -10.25 29.57
N PHE A 167 -32.97 -9.81 30.53
CA PHE A 167 -32.58 -8.78 31.50
C PHE A 167 -31.30 -9.14 32.26
N SER A 168 -31.12 -10.42 32.63
CA SER A 168 -29.88 -10.95 33.25
C SER A 168 -28.64 -10.68 32.41
N TYR A 169 -28.74 -10.79 31.08
CA TYR A 169 -27.62 -10.45 30.18
C TYR A 169 -27.27 -8.95 30.26
N HIS A 170 -28.28 -8.09 30.31
CA HIS A 170 -28.09 -6.64 30.44
C HIS A 170 -27.55 -6.23 31.82
N ASP A 171 -27.89 -6.95 32.88
CA ASP A 171 -27.34 -6.72 34.22
C ASP A 171 -25.84 -7.07 34.29
N GLN A 172 -25.42 -8.09 33.52
CA GLN A 172 -24.03 -8.54 33.47
C GLN A 172 -23.15 -7.77 32.47
N ASN A 173 -23.76 -7.09 31.48
CA ASN A 173 -23.05 -6.39 30.41
C ASN A 173 -23.37 -4.90 30.39
N GLN A 174 -22.37 -4.07 30.66
CA GLN A 174 -22.50 -2.62 30.68
C GLN A 174 -22.96 -2.06 29.31
N THR A 175 -23.95 -1.16 29.31
CA THR A 175 -24.49 -0.49 28.11
C THR A 175 -23.40 0.11 27.23
N GLY A 176 -22.38 0.75 27.84
CA GLY A 176 -21.26 1.33 27.08
C GLY A 176 -20.45 0.30 26.29
N GLN A 177 -20.30 -0.92 26.80
CA GLN A 177 -19.60 -1.99 26.09
C GLN A 177 -20.42 -2.48 24.88
N LEU A 178 -21.74 -2.58 25.03
CA LEU A 178 -22.64 -2.93 23.93
C LEU A 178 -22.61 -1.86 22.83
N MET A 179 -22.59 -0.58 23.22
CA MET A 179 -22.47 0.54 22.29
C MET A 179 -21.15 0.51 21.50
N ILE A 180 -20.00 0.33 22.18
CA ILE A 180 -18.69 0.21 21.50
C ILE A 180 -18.67 -0.96 20.51
N ARG A 181 -19.29 -2.09 20.86
CA ARG A 181 -19.41 -3.25 19.96
C ARG A 181 -20.29 -2.93 18.75
N ALA A 182 -21.36 -2.15 18.92
CA ALA A 182 -22.26 -1.72 17.85
C ALA A 182 -21.72 -0.56 16.97
N THR A 183 -20.71 0.17 17.45
CA THR A 183 -20.09 1.27 16.70
C THR A 183 -18.68 0.89 16.22
N ASP A 184 -17.71 0.94 17.12
CA ASP A 184 -16.27 0.93 16.81
C ASP A 184 -15.81 -0.43 16.31
N ASP A 185 -16.35 -1.51 16.87
CA ASP A 185 -15.97 -2.85 16.43
C ASP A 185 -16.50 -3.16 15.04
N ILE A 186 -17.75 -2.77 14.75
CA ILE A 186 -18.30 -2.90 13.40
C ILE A 186 -17.52 -2.02 12.43
N GLU A 187 -17.11 -0.82 12.86
CA GLU A 187 -16.31 0.08 12.02
C GLU A 187 -14.94 -0.51 11.66
N LYS A 188 -14.23 -1.10 12.63
CA LYS A 188 -12.95 -1.79 12.35
C LYS A 188 -13.11 -2.94 11.37
N VAL A 189 -14.19 -3.70 11.51
CA VAL A 189 -14.53 -4.79 10.58
C VAL A 189 -14.84 -4.23 9.19
N ARG A 190 -15.66 -3.17 9.10
CA ARG A 190 -16.00 -2.48 7.84
C ARG A 190 -14.74 -2.02 7.10
N LEU A 191 -13.87 -1.29 7.79
CA LEU A 191 -12.64 -0.76 7.21
C LEU A 191 -11.74 -1.88 6.67
N PHE A 192 -11.64 -3.01 7.37
CA PHE A 192 -10.85 -4.14 6.88
C PHE A 192 -11.49 -4.80 5.65
N ILE A 193 -12.81 -4.96 5.61
CA ILE A 193 -13.50 -5.54 4.43
C ILE A 193 -13.37 -4.63 3.22
N GLY A 194 -13.65 -3.33 3.37
CA GLY A 194 -13.64 -2.37 2.27
C GLY A 194 -12.23 -2.00 1.80
N GLN A 195 -11.30 -1.80 2.72
CA GLN A 195 -9.98 -1.29 2.39
C GLN A 195 -8.91 -2.35 2.57
N GLY A 196 -8.84 -2.98 3.75
CA GLY A 196 -7.76 -3.91 4.10
C GLY A 196 -7.67 -5.12 3.16
N LEU A 197 -8.80 -5.72 2.79
CA LEU A 197 -8.82 -6.93 1.96
C LEU A 197 -8.45 -6.64 0.49
N VAL A 198 -8.96 -5.54 -0.06
CA VAL A 198 -8.60 -5.10 -1.42
C VAL A 198 -7.13 -4.67 -1.46
N GLN A 199 -6.64 -3.94 -0.44
CA GLN A 199 -5.22 -3.59 -0.34
C GLN A 199 -4.32 -4.83 -0.23
N LEU A 200 -4.72 -5.85 0.55
CA LEU A 200 -3.98 -7.10 0.65
C LEU A 200 -3.87 -7.82 -0.69
N ALA A 201 -4.99 -7.98 -1.38
CA ALA A 201 -5.02 -8.61 -2.69
C ALA A 201 -4.20 -7.81 -3.71
N GLY A 202 -4.34 -6.48 -3.71
CA GLY A 202 -3.63 -5.58 -4.63
C GLY A 202 -2.13 -5.57 -4.39
N ALA A 203 -1.70 -5.50 -3.13
CA ALA A 203 -0.29 -5.58 -2.75
C ALA A 203 0.33 -6.92 -3.16
N ALA A 204 -0.37 -8.03 -2.92
CA ALA A 204 0.10 -9.36 -3.33
C ALA A 204 0.20 -9.50 -4.85
N ILE A 205 -0.83 -9.08 -5.59
CA ILE A 205 -0.83 -9.15 -7.06
C ILE A 205 0.24 -8.24 -7.65
N LEU A 206 0.37 -7.00 -7.16
CA LEU A 206 1.40 -6.07 -7.62
C LEU A 206 2.80 -6.63 -7.35
N LEU A 207 3.04 -7.18 -6.15
CA LEU A 207 4.33 -7.79 -5.78
C LEU A 207 4.67 -8.96 -6.72
N VAL A 208 3.76 -9.92 -6.89
CA VAL A 208 3.97 -11.12 -7.72
C VAL A 208 4.12 -10.74 -9.19
N ALA A 209 3.26 -9.87 -9.72
CA ALA A 209 3.32 -9.46 -11.11
C ALA A 209 4.59 -8.67 -11.43
N THR A 210 4.99 -7.75 -10.54
CA THR A 210 6.23 -6.97 -10.72
C THR A 210 7.47 -7.86 -10.63
N LEU A 211 7.51 -8.80 -9.68
CA LEU A 211 8.63 -9.73 -9.55
C LEU A 211 8.76 -10.64 -10.80
N SER A 212 7.63 -11.17 -11.29
CA SER A 212 7.59 -11.94 -12.53
C SER A 212 8.11 -11.11 -13.71
N LEU A 213 7.67 -9.85 -13.84
CA LEU A 213 8.12 -8.95 -14.90
C LEU A 213 9.63 -8.72 -14.83
N LEU A 214 10.18 -8.41 -13.65
CA LEU A 214 11.63 -8.21 -13.48
C LEU A 214 12.45 -9.45 -13.87
N LEU A 215 12.01 -10.65 -13.46
CA LEU A 215 12.66 -11.91 -13.81
C LEU A 215 12.61 -12.17 -15.32
N THR A 216 11.51 -11.83 -15.99
CA THR A 216 11.37 -12.00 -17.44
C THR A 216 12.12 -10.95 -18.25
N THR A 217 12.25 -9.71 -17.76
CA THR A 217 12.96 -8.63 -18.46
C THR A 217 14.47 -8.86 -18.38
N ASN A 218 15.01 -9.11 -17.20
CA ASN A 218 16.42 -9.45 -17.05
C ASN A 218 16.69 -10.21 -15.75
N TRP A 219 16.84 -11.53 -15.85
CA TRP A 219 17.03 -12.40 -14.70
C TRP A 219 18.34 -12.12 -13.93
N GLN A 220 19.40 -11.64 -14.61
CA GLN A 220 20.67 -11.32 -13.97
C GLN A 220 20.54 -10.06 -13.09
N LEU A 221 19.92 -8.99 -13.61
CA LEU A 221 19.63 -7.80 -12.81
C LEU A 221 18.63 -8.11 -11.69
N ALA A 222 17.66 -9.01 -11.93
CA ALA A 222 16.72 -9.46 -10.91
C ALA A 222 17.42 -10.16 -9.75
N LEU A 223 18.40 -11.03 -10.01
CA LEU A 223 19.19 -11.66 -8.95
C LEU A 223 20.02 -10.65 -8.14
N VAL A 224 20.55 -9.62 -8.79
CA VAL A 224 21.27 -8.53 -8.11
C VAL A 224 20.34 -7.72 -7.21
N SER A 225 19.09 -7.49 -7.63
CA SER A 225 18.12 -6.71 -6.85
C SER A 225 17.35 -7.53 -5.81
N MET A 226 17.32 -8.86 -5.94
CA MET A 226 16.59 -9.76 -5.07
C MET A 226 16.93 -9.63 -3.57
N PRO A 227 18.18 -9.43 -3.13
CA PRO A 227 18.51 -9.23 -1.71
C PRO A 227 17.93 -7.95 -1.10
N ILE A 228 17.60 -6.93 -1.90
CA ILE A 228 17.01 -5.69 -1.42
C ILE A 228 15.57 -5.91 -0.93
N LEU A 229 14.83 -6.85 -1.53
CA LEU A 229 13.46 -7.18 -1.14
C LEU A 229 13.32 -7.68 0.31
N PRO A 230 14.01 -8.77 0.74
CA PRO A 230 13.93 -9.23 2.12
C PRO A 230 14.54 -8.21 3.08
N ALA A 231 15.59 -7.47 2.69
CA ALA A 231 16.15 -6.40 3.52
C ALA A 231 15.12 -5.30 3.78
N ALA A 232 14.43 -4.82 2.74
CA ALA A 232 13.36 -3.83 2.87
C ALA A 232 12.19 -4.37 3.71
N LEU A 233 11.76 -5.63 3.47
CA LEU A 233 10.70 -6.26 4.26
C LEU A 233 11.04 -6.32 5.75
N ILE A 234 12.25 -6.75 6.10
CA ILE A 234 12.72 -6.82 7.49
C ILE A 234 12.70 -5.43 8.14
N ILE A 235 13.19 -4.40 7.44
CA ILE A 235 13.19 -3.02 7.96
C ILE A 235 11.76 -2.52 8.17
N PHE A 236 10.84 -2.75 7.22
CA PHE A 236 9.43 -2.39 7.39
C PHE A 236 8.76 -3.15 8.54
N MET A 237 9.11 -4.42 8.75
CA MET A 237 8.63 -5.18 9.91
C MET A 237 9.14 -4.59 11.22
N ILE A 238 10.44 -4.28 11.31
CA ILE A 238 11.04 -3.61 12.47
C ILE A 238 10.34 -2.27 12.71
N PHE A 239 10.11 -1.49 11.65
CA PHE A 239 9.39 -0.22 11.72
C PHE A 239 8.01 -0.38 12.36
N GLY A 240 7.23 -1.36 11.90
CA GLY A 240 5.91 -1.65 12.48
C GLY A 240 5.97 -2.06 13.95
N ILE A 241 6.89 -2.97 14.29
CA ILE A 241 7.07 -3.50 15.66
C ILE A 241 7.50 -2.39 16.64
N VAL A 242 8.39 -1.48 16.21
CA VAL A 242 8.91 -0.39 17.04
C VAL A 242 7.90 0.76 17.16
N SER A 243 7.22 1.13 16.07
CA SER A 243 6.32 2.29 16.03
C SER A 243 5.06 2.08 16.88
N GLN A 244 4.46 0.89 16.81
CA GLN A 244 3.18 0.60 17.48
C GLN A 244 3.19 0.86 19.01
N PRO A 245 4.16 0.37 19.80
CA PRO A 245 4.21 0.66 21.24
C PRO A 245 4.55 2.13 21.55
N LEU A 246 5.32 2.80 20.70
CA LEU A 246 5.66 4.21 20.89
C LEU A 246 4.42 5.11 20.73
N PHE A 247 3.61 4.87 19.70
CA PHE A 247 2.34 5.59 19.53
C PHE A 247 1.32 5.25 20.61
N ALA A 248 1.30 4.01 21.12
CA ALA A 248 0.46 3.66 22.26
C ALA A 248 0.82 4.49 23.51
N LYS A 249 2.11 4.74 23.76
CA LYS A 249 2.55 5.62 24.84
C LYS A 249 2.17 7.08 24.60
N VAL A 250 2.28 7.59 23.37
CA VAL A 250 1.80 8.93 23.00
C VAL A 250 0.31 9.05 23.33
N GLN A 251 -0.50 8.08 22.92
CA GLN A 251 -1.94 8.09 23.19
C GLN A 251 -2.26 8.10 24.69
N ALA A 252 -1.51 7.32 25.50
CA ALA A 252 -1.66 7.35 26.95
C ALA A 252 -1.35 8.75 27.54
N ARG A 253 -0.29 9.41 27.07
CA ARG A 253 0.06 10.78 27.51
C ARG A 253 -0.96 11.83 27.06
N ILE A 254 -1.58 11.65 25.89
CA ILE A 254 -2.70 12.49 25.45
C ILE A 254 -3.89 12.31 26.40
N SER A 255 -4.22 11.07 26.78
CA SER A 255 -5.28 10.82 27.76
C SER A 255 -4.99 11.47 29.12
N ASP A 256 -3.77 11.33 29.66
CA ASP A 256 -3.36 11.98 30.91
C ASP A 256 -3.59 13.51 30.86
N LEU A 257 -3.15 14.15 29.77
CA LEU A 257 -3.31 15.59 29.56
C LEU A 257 -4.79 16.00 29.47
N ASN A 258 -5.60 15.22 28.75
CA ASN A 258 -7.04 15.49 28.60
C ASN A 258 -7.78 15.33 29.92
N THR A 259 -7.38 14.38 30.78
CA THR A 259 -7.95 14.24 32.13
C THR A 259 -7.71 15.50 32.96
N VAL A 260 -6.48 16.04 32.97
CA VAL A 260 -6.16 17.29 33.68
C VAL A 260 -6.99 18.46 33.13
N LEU A 261 -7.14 18.54 31.81
CA LEU A 261 -7.96 19.57 31.18
C LEU A 261 -9.44 19.45 31.59
N GLN A 262 -9.99 18.25 31.56
CA GLN A 262 -11.38 17.97 31.89
C GLN A 262 -11.69 18.29 33.36
N GLU A 263 -10.81 17.89 34.29
CA GLU A 263 -10.93 18.22 35.72
C GLU A 263 -10.90 19.74 35.96
N ASN A 264 -10.00 20.46 35.29
CA ASN A 264 -9.88 21.91 35.43
C ASN A 264 -11.08 22.66 34.87
N LEU A 265 -11.63 22.23 33.72
CA LEU A 265 -12.79 22.86 33.10
C LEU A 265 -14.08 22.58 33.89
N ALA A 266 -14.29 21.33 34.31
CA ALA A 266 -15.46 20.97 35.12
C ALA A 266 -15.40 21.63 36.52
N GLY A 267 -14.19 21.72 37.10
CA GLY A 267 -13.94 22.27 38.42
C GLY A 267 -13.60 23.76 38.45
N ILE A 268 -13.78 24.51 37.36
CA ILE A 268 -13.23 25.87 37.24
C ILE A 268 -13.68 26.81 38.37
N LYS A 269 -14.93 26.69 38.83
CA LYS A 269 -15.46 27.46 39.96
C LYS A 269 -14.72 27.15 41.26
N VAL A 270 -14.37 25.89 41.50
CA VAL A 270 -13.62 25.44 42.68
C VAL A 270 -12.17 25.90 42.60
N VAL A 271 -11.54 25.77 41.42
CA VAL A 271 -10.17 26.26 41.20
C VAL A 271 -10.07 27.77 41.48
N LYS A 272 -11.04 28.55 40.99
CA LYS A 272 -11.13 30.00 41.23
C LYS A 272 -11.46 30.33 42.69
N ALA A 273 -12.38 29.62 43.32
CA ALA A 273 -12.76 29.86 44.72
C ALA A 273 -11.59 29.64 45.70
N PHE A 274 -10.69 28.71 45.40
CA PHE A 274 -9.51 28.41 46.24
C PHE A 274 -8.21 29.02 45.72
N ALA A 275 -8.26 29.89 44.69
CA ALA A 275 -7.10 30.53 44.07
C ALA A 275 -5.96 29.53 43.71
N ARG A 276 -6.32 28.39 43.10
CA ARG A 276 -5.38 27.29 42.77
C ARG A 276 -4.94 27.27 41.31
N GLU A 277 -5.07 28.37 40.57
CA GLU A 277 -4.74 28.43 39.14
C GLU A 277 -3.29 28.04 38.85
N GLU A 278 -2.32 28.60 39.57
CA GLU A 278 -0.89 28.30 39.35
C GLU A 278 -0.58 26.81 39.56
N MET A 279 -1.18 26.20 40.60
CA MET A 279 -1.00 24.78 40.89
C MET A 279 -1.57 23.90 39.77
N GLN A 280 -2.73 24.26 39.23
CA GLN A 280 -3.33 23.53 38.12
C GLN A 280 -2.59 23.76 36.80
N GLN A 281 -2.07 24.96 36.58
CA GLN A 281 -1.22 25.28 35.44
C GLN A 281 0.10 24.49 35.49
N ALA A 282 0.71 24.33 36.66
CA ALA A 282 1.90 23.49 36.84
C ALA A 282 1.63 22.01 36.55
N LYS A 283 0.48 21.47 37.01
CA LYS A 283 0.04 20.11 36.68
C LYS A 283 -0.16 19.94 35.17
N PHE A 284 -0.82 20.90 34.51
CA PHE A 284 -1.01 20.90 33.06
C PHE A 284 0.34 20.93 32.33
N HIS A 285 1.26 21.83 32.71
CA HIS A 285 2.60 21.90 32.10
C HIS A 285 3.38 20.59 32.25
N THR A 286 3.26 19.90 33.39
CA THR A 286 3.90 18.60 33.61
C THR A 286 3.32 17.54 32.65
N ALA A 287 2.00 17.45 32.55
CA ALA A 287 1.34 16.52 31.64
C ALA A 287 1.69 16.82 30.16
N ALA A 288 1.70 18.10 29.78
CA ALA A 288 2.08 18.56 28.45
C ALA A 288 3.55 18.26 28.14
N GLY A 289 4.47 18.46 29.10
CA GLY A 289 5.88 18.11 28.96
C GLY A 289 6.13 16.60 28.81
N ASN A 290 5.36 15.77 29.53
CA ASN A 290 5.39 14.32 29.36
C ASN A 290 4.91 13.89 27.97
N LEU A 291 3.87 14.54 27.44
CA LEU A 291 3.43 14.32 26.07
C LEU A 291 4.51 14.76 25.06
N LEU A 292 5.08 15.95 25.23
CA LEU A 292 6.13 16.49 24.36
C LEU A 292 7.34 15.55 24.30
N SER A 293 7.84 15.09 25.46
CA SER A 293 9.00 14.19 25.52
C SER A 293 8.72 12.84 24.86
N GLN A 294 7.51 12.30 25.02
CA GLN A 294 7.11 11.05 24.37
C GLN A 294 6.98 11.22 22.84
N THR A 295 6.39 12.33 22.38
CA THR A 295 6.30 12.66 20.95
C THR A 295 7.69 12.91 20.34
N MET A 296 8.59 13.59 21.06
CA MET A 296 9.98 13.76 20.64
C MET A 296 10.72 12.43 20.53
N THR A 297 10.44 11.48 21.42
CA THR A 297 11.00 10.11 21.33
C THR A 297 10.55 9.43 20.04
N VAL A 298 9.26 9.51 19.69
CA VAL A 298 8.73 8.98 18.42
C VAL A 298 9.40 9.66 17.23
N SER A 299 9.50 10.99 17.26
CA SER A 299 10.13 11.77 16.21
C SER A 299 11.58 11.35 15.96
N ARG A 300 12.41 11.22 17.01
CA ARG A 300 13.82 10.78 16.88
C ARG A 300 13.94 9.39 16.26
N VAL A 301 13.06 8.46 16.64
CA VAL A 301 13.03 7.11 16.07
C VAL A 301 12.71 7.17 14.58
N PHE A 302 11.72 7.99 14.19
CA PHE A 302 11.33 8.18 12.79
C PHE A 302 12.40 8.91 11.96
N SER A 303 13.10 9.87 12.56
CA SER A 303 14.24 10.56 11.95
C SER A 303 15.36 9.59 11.55
N PHE A 304 15.45 8.41 12.17
CA PHE A 304 16.40 7.37 11.79
C PHE A 304 15.78 6.31 10.87
N LEU A 305 14.63 5.75 11.23
CA LEU A 305 14.07 4.61 10.50
C LEU A 305 13.62 4.95 9.08
N PHE A 306 13.05 6.15 8.85
CA PHE A 306 12.56 6.52 7.51
C PHE A 306 13.72 6.71 6.51
N PRO A 307 14.81 7.42 6.84
CA PRO A 307 16.01 7.44 6.00
C PRO A 307 16.63 6.07 5.76
N VAL A 308 16.59 5.14 6.72
CA VAL A 308 17.13 3.78 6.53
C VAL A 308 16.34 3.01 5.46
N VAL A 309 15.01 3.13 5.43
CA VAL A 309 14.18 2.55 4.35
C VAL A 309 14.56 3.14 2.99
N LEU A 310 14.69 4.47 2.91
CA LEU A 310 15.11 5.14 1.68
C LEU A 310 16.53 4.76 1.26
N LEU A 311 17.45 4.57 2.20
CA LEU A 311 18.81 4.13 1.92
C LEU A 311 18.80 2.76 1.25
N VAL A 312 18.04 1.79 1.78
CA VAL A 312 17.93 0.46 1.17
C VAL A 312 17.32 0.52 -0.23
N ALA A 313 16.32 1.39 -0.44
CA ALA A 313 15.75 1.59 -1.76
C ALA A 313 16.77 2.18 -2.76
N ASN A 314 17.52 3.20 -2.34
CA ASN A 314 18.55 3.83 -3.16
C ASN A 314 19.75 2.91 -3.41
N LEU A 315 20.15 2.08 -2.44
CA LEU A 315 21.17 1.05 -2.65
C LEU A 315 20.72 0.02 -3.68
N GLY A 316 19.44 -0.33 -3.69
CA GLY A 316 18.86 -1.16 -4.75
C GLY A 316 18.97 -0.51 -6.12
N GLN A 317 18.59 0.77 -6.24
CA GLN A 317 18.74 1.52 -7.48
C GLN A 317 20.21 1.65 -7.91
N ALA A 318 21.12 1.95 -6.99
CA ALA A 318 22.55 2.06 -7.26
C ALA A 318 23.15 0.73 -7.76
N SER A 319 22.72 -0.39 -7.17
CA SER A 319 23.15 -1.73 -7.60
C SER A 319 22.67 -2.03 -9.03
N VAL A 320 21.40 -1.78 -9.32
CA VAL A 320 20.82 -1.93 -10.65
C VAL A 320 21.49 -1.01 -11.67
N LEU A 321 21.82 0.23 -11.30
CA LEU A 321 22.57 1.16 -12.14
C LEU A 321 23.98 0.65 -12.45
N TYR A 322 24.71 0.16 -11.45
CA TYR A 322 26.08 -0.32 -11.66
C TYR A 322 26.13 -1.56 -12.57
N PHE A 323 25.32 -2.58 -12.27
CA PHE A 323 25.30 -3.81 -13.05
C PHE A 323 24.58 -3.65 -14.39
N GLY A 324 23.48 -2.89 -14.42
CA GLY A 324 22.78 -2.53 -15.65
C GLY A 324 23.63 -1.65 -16.56
N GLY A 325 24.38 -0.70 -16.01
CA GLY A 325 25.33 0.12 -16.76
C GLY A 325 26.40 -0.71 -17.48
N LYS A 326 26.95 -1.74 -16.82
CA LYS A 326 27.86 -2.70 -17.48
C LYS A 326 27.19 -3.43 -18.64
N GLN A 327 25.93 -3.83 -18.49
CA GLN A 327 25.17 -4.50 -19.55
C GLN A 327 24.83 -3.56 -20.72
N ILE A 328 24.54 -2.28 -20.43
CA ILE A 328 24.34 -1.25 -21.46
C ILE A 328 25.63 -1.03 -22.27
N VAL A 329 26.78 -0.93 -21.60
CA VAL A 329 28.09 -0.79 -22.27
C VAL A 329 28.41 -2.01 -23.15
N ASN A 330 28.02 -3.20 -22.71
CA ASN A 330 28.19 -4.45 -23.47
C ASN A 330 27.09 -4.68 -24.54
N ALA A 331 26.21 -3.71 -24.77
CA ALA A 331 25.09 -3.79 -25.71
C ALA A 331 24.11 -4.96 -25.46
N SER A 332 24.05 -5.49 -24.24
CA SER A 332 23.14 -6.58 -23.85
C SER A 332 21.85 -6.09 -23.18
N LEU A 333 21.75 -4.79 -22.90
CA LEU A 333 20.59 -4.14 -22.27
C LEU A 333 20.44 -2.73 -22.86
N THR A 334 19.23 -2.34 -23.27
CA THR A 334 18.99 -0.96 -23.75
C THR A 334 18.83 0.03 -22.59
N LEU A 335 18.98 1.32 -22.87
CA LEU A 335 18.69 2.36 -21.88
C LEU A 335 17.21 2.34 -21.45
N GLY A 336 16.29 2.07 -22.38
CA GLY A 336 14.88 1.91 -22.09
C GLY A 336 14.60 0.68 -21.21
N GLU A 337 15.24 -0.47 -21.48
CA GLU A 337 15.14 -1.68 -20.64
C GLU A 337 15.61 -1.45 -19.21
N TYR A 338 16.73 -0.75 -19.05
CA TYR A 338 17.21 -0.34 -17.74
C TYR A 338 16.19 0.53 -17.01
N GLN A 339 15.60 1.53 -17.69
CA GLN A 339 14.61 2.40 -17.07
C GLN A 339 13.32 1.65 -16.70
N GLU A 340 12.84 0.76 -17.58
CA GLU A 340 11.72 -0.14 -17.29
C GLU A 340 11.97 -0.94 -16.01
N PHE A 341 13.16 -1.55 -15.91
CA PHE A 341 13.57 -2.32 -14.74
C PHE A 341 13.66 -1.46 -13.48
N SER A 342 14.26 -0.27 -13.57
CA SER A 342 14.39 0.68 -12.46
C SER A 342 13.02 1.10 -11.91
N LEU A 343 12.05 1.38 -12.77
CA LEU A 343 10.69 1.75 -12.38
C LEU A 343 9.93 0.58 -11.73
N TYR A 344 10.05 -0.63 -12.27
CA TYR A 344 9.48 -1.82 -11.64
C TYR A 344 10.10 -2.10 -10.26
N LEU A 345 11.39 -1.87 -10.09
CA LEU A 345 12.03 -1.99 -8.78
C LEU A 345 11.42 -1.03 -7.75
N ILE A 346 11.06 0.20 -8.14
CA ILE A 346 10.37 1.15 -7.25
C ILE A 346 9.00 0.59 -6.82
N TYR A 347 8.26 -0.03 -7.75
CA TYR A 347 6.93 -0.59 -7.46
C TYR A 347 6.95 -1.70 -6.41
N LEU A 348 8.08 -2.38 -6.22
CA LEU A 348 8.23 -3.40 -5.18
C LEU A 348 8.25 -2.83 -3.75
N PHE A 349 8.66 -1.57 -3.55
CA PHE A 349 8.76 -1.02 -2.19
C PHE A 349 7.41 -0.70 -1.55
N LEU A 350 6.44 -0.23 -2.34
CA LEU A 350 5.15 0.22 -1.82
C LEU A 350 4.32 -0.93 -1.18
N PRO A 351 4.17 -2.11 -1.82
CA PRO A 351 3.52 -3.27 -1.19
C PRO A 351 4.15 -3.71 0.12
N LEU A 352 5.49 -3.65 0.24
CA LEU A 352 6.20 -4.03 1.46
C LEU A 352 5.80 -3.17 2.65
N ALA A 353 5.66 -1.85 2.43
CA ALA A 353 5.15 -0.94 3.45
C ALA A 353 3.69 -1.22 3.82
N GLN A 354 2.85 -1.54 2.83
CA GLN A 354 1.42 -1.81 3.03
C GLN A 354 1.18 -3.07 3.88
N PHE A 355 1.97 -4.13 3.72
CA PHE A 355 1.78 -5.37 4.50
C PHE A 355 1.80 -5.13 6.01
N GLY A 356 2.67 -4.25 6.52
CA GLY A 356 2.71 -3.91 7.95
C GLY A 356 1.40 -3.27 8.45
N ILE A 357 0.82 -2.38 7.66
CA ILE A 357 -0.46 -1.72 7.96
C ILE A 357 -1.60 -2.74 7.91
N ILE A 358 -1.63 -3.57 6.86
CA ILE A 358 -2.67 -4.59 6.65
C ILE A 358 -2.69 -5.61 7.80
N ILE A 359 -1.52 -6.08 8.26
CA ILE A 359 -1.44 -7.01 9.40
C ILE A 359 -2.07 -6.40 10.66
N THR A 360 -1.80 -5.12 10.90
CA THR A 360 -2.36 -4.39 12.04
C THR A 360 -3.87 -4.27 11.93
N GLN A 361 -4.39 -3.89 10.76
CA GLN A 361 -5.83 -3.78 10.50
C GLN A 361 -6.54 -5.14 10.62
N LEU A 362 -5.96 -6.20 10.04
CA LEU A 362 -6.47 -7.56 10.14
C LEU A 362 -6.58 -8.01 11.61
N GLY A 363 -5.54 -7.76 12.41
CA GLY A 363 -5.55 -8.09 13.83
C GLY A 363 -6.63 -7.34 14.62
N GLN A 364 -6.86 -6.06 14.31
CA GLN A 364 -7.93 -5.27 14.93
C GLN A 364 -9.31 -5.76 14.52
N ALA A 365 -9.54 -5.95 13.21
CA ALA A 365 -10.79 -6.44 12.68
C ALA A 365 -11.13 -7.84 13.21
N SER A 366 -10.14 -8.73 13.34
CA SER A 366 -10.35 -10.07 13.91
C SER A 366 -10.83 -10.02 15.37
N ALA A 367 -10.17 -9.21 16.20
CA ALA A 367 -10.56 -9.06 17.61
C ALA A 367 -11.93 -8.38 17.79
N SER A 368 -12.26 -7.43 16.91
CA SER A 368 -13.57 -6.78 16.88
C SER A 368 -14.67 -7.73 16.38
N ALA A 369 -14.42 -8.48 15.30
CA ALA A 369 -15.35 -9.51 14.81
C ALA A 369 -15.67 -10.55 15.89
N ALA A 370 -14.66 -11.01 16.65
CA ALA A 370 -14.86 -11.97 17.73
C ALA A 370 -15.84 -11.44 18.80
N ARG A 371 -15.71 -10.18 19.21
CA ARG A 371 -16.59 -9.53 20.20
C ARG A 371 -18.00 -9.24 19.69
N ILE A 372 -18.16 -9.00 18.38
CA ILE A 372 -19.47 -8.87 17.74
C ILE A 372 -20.19 -10.22 17.77
N PHE A 373 -19.52 -11.29 17.31
CA PHE A 373 -20.15 -12.61 17.27
C PHE A 373 -20.39 -13.22 18.64
N GLU A 374 -19.60 -12.84 19.66
CA GLU A 374 -19.91 -13.18 21.06
C GLU A 374 -21.33 -12.72 21.46
N ILE A 375 -21.78 -11.54 21.04
CA ILE A 375 -23.16 -11.07 21.30
C ILE A 375 -24.16 -11.80 20.41
N LEU A 376 -23.88 -11.91 19.11
CA LEU A 376 -24.79 -12.57 18.16
C LEU A 376 -25.08 -14.02 18.55
N ASP A 377 -24.08 -14.71 19.09
CA ASP A 377 -24.16 -16.09 19.53
C ASP A 377 -24.63 -16.24 20.99
N ALA A 378 -24.75 -15.14 21.75
CA ALA A 378 -25.23 -15.20 23.13
C ALA A 378 -26.64 -15.79 23.20
N THR A 379 -26.85 -16.77 24.08
CA THR A 379 -28.17 -17.38 24.28
C THR A 379 -28.94 -16.64 25.36
N SER A 380 -30.22 -16.34 25.12
CA SER A 380 -31.11 -15.84 26.17
C SER A 380 -31.51 -16.99 27.09
N ASP A 381 -31.40 -16.78 28.41
CA ASP A 381 -31.81 -17.74 29.44
C ASP A 381 -33.34 -17.92 29.47
N VAL A 382 -34.09 -16.91 28.99
CA VAL A 382 -35.55 -16.96 28.86
C VAL A 382 -35.89 -17.31 27.41
N ARG A 383 -36.33 -18.55 27.19
CA ARG A 383 -36.82 -19.01 25.88
C ARG A 383 -38.35 -18.96 25.87
N ASP A 384 -38.91 -18.42 24.80
CA ASP A 384 -40.35 -18.48 24.58
C ASP A 384 -40.78 -19.94 24.38
N ASN A 385 -41.81 -20.37 25.11
CA ASN A 385 -42.33 -21.73 25.00
C ASN A 385 -43.35 -21.75 23.85
N PRO A 386 -43.10 -22.50 22.74
CA PRO A 386 -43.93 -22.42 21.53
C PRO A 386 -45.39 -22.90 21.72
N THR A 387 -45.74 -23.44 22.89
CA THR A 387 -47.08 -23.94 23.24
C THR A 387 -47.95 -22.99 24.06
N ARG A 388 -47.48 -21.80 24.44
CA ARG A 388 -48.32 -20.83 25.16
C ARG A 388 -49.07 -19.91 24.19
N SER A 389 -50.40 -20.07 24.16
CA SER A 389 -51.31 -19.11 23.53
C SER A 389 -51.20 -17.75 24.22
N PRO A 390 -51.35 -16.63 23.49
CA PRO A 390 -51.26 -15.30 24.07
C PRO A 390 -52.37 -15.16 25.11
N CYS A 391 -51.99 -14.82 26.35
CA CYS A 391 -52.95 -14.44 27.38
C CYS A 391 -53.70 -13.20 26.88
N ARG A 392 -55.00 -13.35 26.66
CA ARG A 392 -55.92 -12.29 26.24
C ARG A 392 -56.29 -11.39 27.40
#